data_AF-A0A0B4ET77-F1
#
_entry.id   AF-A0A0B4ET77-F1
#
_cell.length_a   1.000
_cell.length_b   1.000
_cell.length_c   1.000
_cell.angle_alpha   90.00
_cell.angle_beta   90.00
_cell.angle_gamma   90.00
#
_symmetry.space_group_name_H-M   'P 1'
#
loop_
_entity.id
_entity.type
_entity.pdbx_description
1 polymer ?
#
loop_
_entity_poly.entity_id
_entity_poly.type
_entity_poly.pdbx_seq_one_letter_code
_entity_poly.pdbx_strand_id
1 'polypeptide(L)'
;MYGIGSLTKGFVAASLAQLIGRHTGVTWTSPIQDILPEYQPEQSDLDGKVALVDFLLHRTGLSGDMSIALQGDLEFMLAPSDTLPAVSRLNTVAPFRKS
;
A
#
# COMPACT_ATOMS: atom_id res chain seq x y z
N MET A 1 17.34 1.62 -21.91
CA MET A 1 16.30 1.79 -20.85
C MET A 1 16.75 0.99 -19.64
N TYR A 2 16.62 1.52 -18.43
CA TYR A 2 17.06 0.86 -17.19
C TYR A 2 15.92 0.83 -16.18
N GLY A 3 15.77 -0.27 -15.45
CA GLY A 3 14.85 -0.36 -14.32
C GLY A 3 15.40 0.42 -13.13
N ILE A 4 14.61 1.37 -12.61
CA ILE A 4 15.01 2.20 -11.45
C ILE A 4 14.53 1.64 -10.10
N GLY A 5 13.89 0.47 -10.11
CA GLY A 5 13.50 -0.29 -8.93
C GLY A 5 12.70 0.54 -7.92
N SER A 6 13.16 0.56 -6.66
CA SER A 6 12.48 1.30 -5.58
C SER A 6 12.40 2.81 -5.78
N LEU A 7 13.20 3.41 -6.67
CA LEU A 7 13.05 4.84 -7.00
C LEU A 7 11.70 5.17 -7.64
N THR A 8 11.04 4.18 -8.27
CA THR A 8 9.67 4.32 -8.78
C THR A 8 8.68 4.75 -7.69
N LYS A 9 8.93 4.42 -6.42
CA LYS A 9 8.07 4.82 -5.29
C LYS A 9 7.98 6.35 -5.13
N GLY A 10 9.04 7.09 -5.51
CA GLY A 10 9.01 8.56 -5.52
C GLY A 10 8.00 9.13 -6.52
N PHE A 11 7.89 8.52 -7.71
CA PHE A 11 6.89 8.90 -8.71
C PHE A 11 5.47 8.56 -8.25
N VAL A 12 5.28 7.42 -7.58
CA VAL A 12 4.00 7.04 -6.97
C VAL A 12 3.58 8.06 -5.91
N ALA A 13 4.50 8.42 -4.99
CA ALA A 13 4.23 9.41 -3.95
C ALA A 13 3.88 10.79 -4.53
N ALA A 14 4.62 11.26 -5.54
CA ALA A 14 4.35 12.53 -6.21
C ALA A 14 2.99 12.53 -6.93
N SER A 15 2.64 11.42 -7.58
CA SER A 15 1.34 11.26 -8.26
C SER A 15 0.17 11.27 -7.26
N LEU A 16 0.31 10.55 -6.14
CA LEU A 16 -0.69 10.56 -5.07
C LEU A 16 -0.86 11.95 -4.45
N ALA A 17 0.23 12.71 -4.28
CA ALA A 17 0.14 14.08 -3.75
C ALA A 17 -0.69 15.00 -4.67
N GLN A 18 -0.51 14.89 -5.99
CA GLN A 18 -1.33 15.63 -6.94
C GLN A 18 -2.81 15.20 -6.90
N LEU A 19 -3.08 13.90 -6.75
CA LEU A 19 -4.44 13.39 -6.70
C LEU A 19 -5.17 13.85 -5.44
N ILE A 20 -4.54 13.70 -4.27
CA ILE A 20 -5.10 14.14 -2.98
C ILE A 20 -5.31 15.65 -2.96
N GLY A 21 -4.37 16.44 -3.50
CA GLY A 21 -4.52 17.89 -3.57
C GLY A 21 -5.72 18.36 -4.40
N ARG A 22 -6.30 17.50 -5.25
CA ARG A 22 -7.49 17.79 -6.07
C ARG A 22 -8.79 17.24 -5.48
N HIS A 23 -8.73 16.35 -4.49
CA HIS A 23 -9.90 15.76 -3.86
C HIS A 23 -10.14 16.35 -2.47
N THR A 24 -11.37 16.81 -2.19
CA THR A 24 -11.70 17.49 -0.93
C THR A 24 -12.17 16.55 0.18
N GLY A 25 -12.48 15.28 -0.14
CA GLY A 25 -13.03 14.30 0.80
C GLY A 25 -12.03 13.26 1.33
N VAL A 26 -10.80 13.25 0.80
CA VAL A 26 -9.77 12.26 1.15
C VAL A 26 -8.49 12.99 1.48
N THR A 27 -7.88 12.63 2.61
CA THR A 27 -6.62 13.17 3.09
C THR A 27 -5.60 12.06 3.28
N TRP A 28 -4.33 12.40 3.51
CA TRP A 28 -3.27 11.44 3.83
C TRP A 28 -3.60 10.53 5.02
N THR A 29 -4.40 11.06 5.96
CA THR A 29 -4.80 10.40 7.21
C THR A 29 -6.18 9.75 7.14
N SER A 30 -6.88 9.86 6.00
CA SER A 30 -8.13 9.13 5.80
C SER A 30 -7.87 7.62 5.85
N PRO A 31 -8.75 6.83 6.49
CA PRO A 31 -8.73 5.38 6.39
C PRO A 31 -8.61 4.93 4.93
N ILE A 32 -7.76 3.94 4.68
CA ILE A 32 -7.56 3.43 3.31
C ILE A 32 -8.86 2.85 2.73
N GLN A 33 -9.75 2.33 3.59
CA GLN A 33 -11.08 1.84 3.23
C GLN A 33 -11.99 2.91 2.63
N ASP A 34 -11.77 4.20 2.93
CA ASP A 34 -12.51 5.31 2.30
C ASP A 34 -12.12 5.50 0.83
N ILE A 35 -10.98 4.94 0.42
CA ILE A 35 -10.40 5.03 -0.93
C ILE A 35 -10.50 3.68 -1.65
N LEU A 36 -10.23 2.60 -0.94
CA LEU A 36 -10.15 1.21 -1.39
C LEU A 36 -10.94 0.33 -0.40
N PRO A 37 -12.27 0.27 -0.51
CA PRO A 37 -13.12 -0.46 0.43
C PRO A 37 -12.87 -1.98 0.44
N GLU A 38 -12.18 -2.50 -0.57
CA GLU A 38 -11.80 -3.92 -0.67
C GLU A 38 -10.62 -4.28 0.26
N TYR A 39 -9.90 -3.29 0.80
CA TYR A 39 -8.84 -3.54 1.75
C TYR A 39 -9.43 -3.91 3.13
N GLN A 40 -9.40 -5.19 3.46
CA GLN A 40 -9.86 -5.72 4.75
C GLN A 40 -8.69 -6.38 5.48
N PRO A 41 -7.98 -5.67 6.38
CA PRO A 41 -6.84 -6.25 7.08
C PRO A 41 -7.28 -7.47 7.90
N GLU A 42 -6.52 -8.56 7.85
CA GLU A 42 -6.84 -9.78 8.60
C GLU A 42 -6.83 -9.56 10.12
N GLN A 43 -5.98 -8.64 10.59
CA GLN A 43 -5.99 -8.19 11.98
C GLN A 43 -7.11 -7.18 12.20
N SER A 44 -8.16 -7.58 12.91
CA SER A 44 -9.31 -6.73 13.25
C SER A 44 -8.93 -5.43 13.97
N ASP A 45 -7.80 -5.42 14.70
CA ASP A 45 -7.28 -4.23 15.36
C ASP A 45 -6.80 -3.15 14.39
N LEU A 46 -6.56 -3.47 13.12
CA LEU A 46 -6.13 -2.54 12.08
C LEU A 46 -7.30 -2.04 11.22
N ASP A 47 -8.48 -2.67 11.33
CA ASP A 47 -9.64 -2.31 10.52
C ASP A 47 -10.10 -0.87 10.79
N GLY A 48 -10.30 -0.11 9.71
CA GLY A 48 -10.58 1.33 9.74
C GLY A 48 -9.47 2.23 10.33
N LYS A 49 -8.30 1.70 10.72
CA LYS A 49 -7.22 2.48 11.36
C LYS A 49 -6.02 2.75 10.47
N VAL A 50 -5.83 1.93 9.43
CA VAL A 50 -4.73 2.08 8.47
C VAL A 50 -5.06 3.21 7.51
N ALA A 51 -4.21 4.24 7.48
CA ALA A 51 -4.36 5.35 6.53
C ALA A 51 -3.40 5.20 5.35
N LEU A 52 -3.66 5.94 4.26
CA LEU A 52 -2.78 5.96 3.09
C LEU A 52 -1.33 6.32 3.45
N VAL A 53 -1.14 7.26 4.37
CA VAL A 53 0.20 7.67 4.84
C VAL A 53 0.97 6.54 5.52
N ASP A 54 0.27 5.57 6.14
CA ASP A 54 0.94 4.45 6.81
C ASP A 54 1.60 3.50 5.79
N PHE A 55 1.04 3.35 4.59
CA PHE A 55 1.68 2.62 3.49
C PHE A 55 2.91 3.38 2.95
N LEU A 56 2.76 4.69 2.72
CA LEU A 56 3.83 5.52 2.14
C LEU A 56 5.03 5.67 3.07
N LEU A 57 4.81 5.65 4.39
CA LEU A 57 5.86 5.74 5.41
C LEU A 57 6.34 4.37 5.90
N HIS A 58 5.90 3.27 5.30
CA HIS A 58 6.24 1.91 5.73
C HIS A 58 5.91 1.62 7.21
N ARG A 59 4.78 2.12 7.70
CA ARG A 59 4.32 2.02 9.10
C ARG A 59 3.19 1.03 9.33
N THR A 60 2.73 0.33 8.29
CA THR A 60 1.68 -0.70 8.42
C THR A 60 2.15 -1.92 9.21
N GLY A 61 3.46 -2.18 9.26
CA GLY A 61 4.01 -3.37 9.92
C GLY A 61 3.87 -4.66 9.12
N LEU A 62 3.29 -4.60 7.91
CA LEU A 62 3.14 -5.74 7.00
C LEU A 62 4.51 -6.24 6.54
N SER A 63 4.63 -7.55 6.33
CA SER A 63 5.81 -8.15 5.73
C SER A 63 6.06 -7.55 4.34
N GLY A 64 7.26 -7.01 4.11
CA GLY A 64 7.62 -6.32 2.88
C GLY A 64 7.81 -7.24 1.66
N ASP A 65 7.81 -8.56 1.86
CA ASP A 65 8.00 -9.54 0.79
C ASP A 65 6.71 -9.78 0.00
N MET A 66 6.44 -8.86 -0.92
CA MET A 66 5.53 -9.07 -2.05
C MET A 66 6.31 -9.55 -3.27
N SER A 67 7.22 -10.51 -3.09
CA SER A 67 7.96 -11.15 -4.20
C SER A 67 7.01 -11.78 -5.23
N ILE A 68 5.78 -12.11 -4.80
CA ILE A 68 4.69 -12.61 -5.65
C ILE A 68 4.05 -11.55 -6.54
N ALA A 69 4.32 -10.25 -6.35
CA ALA A 69 3.68 -9.20 -7.14
C ALA A 69 4.46 -8.87 -8.42
N LEU A 70 5.77 -9.12 -8.46
CA LEU A 70 6.63 -8.75 -9.58
C LEU A 70 7.86 -9.66 -9.67
N GLN A 71 7.97 -10.45 -10.76
CA GLN A 71 9.12 -11.30 -11.04
C GLN A 71 10.24 -10.52 -11.78
N GLY A 72 11.44 -11.10 -11.87
CA GLY A 72 12.67 -10.48 -12.42
C GLY A 72 12.56 -9.87 -13.83
N ASP A 73 11.59 -10.29 -14.63
CA ASP A 73 11.35 -9.76 -15.99
C ASP A 73 10.25 -8.68 -16.03
N LEU A 74 9.90 -8.09 -14.88
CA LEU A 74 8.77 -7.15 -14.70
C LEU A 74 7.40 -7.77 -15.03
N GLU A 75 7.32 -9.09 -14.98
CA GLU A 75 6.06 -9.81 -15.11
C GLU A 75 5.31 -9.77 -13.78
N PHE A 76 4.07 -9.29 -13.82
CA PHE A 76 3.16 -9.32 -12.67
C PHE A 76 2.57 -10.73 -12.57
N MET A 77 2.91 -11.46 -11.50
CA MET A 77 2.33 -12.79 -11.27
C MET A 77 0.91 -12.72 -10.69
N LEU A 78 0.51 -11.55 -10.17
CA LEU A 78 -0.84 -11.29 -9.69
C LEU A 78 -1.57 -10.38 -10.69
N ALA A 79 -2.82 -10.73 -11.00
CA ALA A 79 -3.69 -9.79 -11.67
C ALA A 79 -3.94 -8.56 -10.75
N PRO A 80 -4.24 -7.38 -11.31
CA PRO A 80 -4.58 -6.21 -10.50
C PRO A 80 -5.72 -6.48 -9.50
N SER A 81 -6.70 -7.31 -9.87
CA SER A 81 -7.80 -7.73 -8.99
C SER A 81 -7.36 -8.52 -7.76
N ASP A 82 -6.21 -9.21 -7.85
CA ASP A 82 -5.75 -10.15 -6.83
C ASP A 82 -4.71 -9.52 -5.91
N THR A 83 -4.21 -8.33 -6.26
CA THR A 83 -3.16 -7.64 -5.51
C THR A 83 -3.65 -7.21 -4.13
N LEU A 84 -4.84 -6.61 -4.03
CA LEU A 84 -5.40 -6.15 -2.75
C LEU A 84 -5.72 -7.32 -1.80
N PRO A 85 -6.39 -8.40 -2.24
CA PRO A 85 -6.57 -9.62 -1.43
C PRO A 85 -5.25 -10.27 -0.97
N ALA A 86 -4.19 -10.19 -1.77
CA ALA A 86 -2.88 -10.69 -1.38
C ALA A 86 -2.26 -9.83 -0.27
N VAL A 87 -2.31 -8.50 -0.40
CA VAL A 87 -1.78 -7.54 0.58
C VAL A 87 -2.50 -7.67 1.93
N SER A 88 -3.81 -7.88 1.93
CA SER A 88 -4.61 -7.97 3.16
C SER A 88 -4.30 -9.20 4.02
N ARG A 89 -3.69 -10.23 3.42
CA ARG A 89 -3.26 -11.49 4.05
C ARG A 89 -1.78 -11.50 4.42
N LEU A 90 -1.05 -10.39 4.24
CA LEU A 90 0.34 -10.32 4.64
C LEU A 90 0.46 -10.34 6.16
N ASN A 91 1.39 -11.14 6.66
CA ASN A 91 1.70 -11.19 8.08
C ASN A 91 2.18 -9.82 8.57
N THR A 92 1.75 -9.42 9.75
CA THR A 92 2.32 -8.25 10.43
C THR A 92 3.57 -8.68 11.19
N VAL A 93 4.74 -8.16 10.79
CA VAL A 93 6.06 -8.52 11.33
C VAL A 93 6.64 -7.44 12.25
N ALA A 94 6.01 -6.26 12.30
CA ALA A 94 6.35 -5.18 13.22
C ALA A 94 5.08 -4.50 13.74
N PRO A 95 5.08 -3.93 14.95
CA PRO A 95 3.90 -3.21 15.45
C PRO A 95 3.55 -2.00 14.58
N PHE A 96 2.26 -1.79 14.35
CA PHE A 96 1.73 -0.66 13.61
C PHE A 96 2.25 0.67 14.15
N ARG A 97 2.77 1.54 13.26
CA ARG A 97 3.39 2.85 13.56
C ARG A 97 4.58 2.83 14.53
N LYS A 98 5.21 1.68 14.75
CA LYS A 98 6.49 1.64 15.47
C LYS A 98 7.57 2.31 14.60
N SER A 99 8.17 3.37 15.13
CA SER A 99 9.31 4.07 14.51
C SER A 99 10.62 3.42 14.93
#